data_AF-A0A3R8BA19-F1
#
_entry.id   AF-A0A3R8BA19-F1
#
_cell.length_a   1.000
_cell.length_b   1.000
_cell.length_c   1.000
_cell.angle_alpha   90.00
_cell.angle_beta   90.00
_cell.angle_gamma   90.00
#
_symmetry.space_group_name_H-M   'P 1'
#
loop_
_entity.id
_entity.type
_entity.pdbx_description
1 polymer ?
#
loop_
_entity_poly.entity_id
_entity_poly.type
_entity_poly.pdbx_seq_one_letter_code
_entity_poly.pdbx_strand_id
1 'polypeptide(L)'
;MAACLRAARLSLRQMECLITPSVRGRSSPLSMVRLLPSSSVSSSSPSPPSALSSPSAPSSPFVSAFQGLVSGKRAFSTADSPNGLCLVTRIAPDFTADAVMPNGEIQKVTLSEVYRSGSGVVLLFYPLDFTFVCPSEILAFNAAVDEFEALGFKVWGVSVDSAYTHQAWTRTAPAEGGIGQLRFPLVSDLDKTISRKFHSLLNNSVALRTLAIVDKTGTVRHLTVNDLPLGRSVEEALRVCEMIREVEKNGGKQVCPANWRRGEKMMHASFEGVKNYLGQLKN
;
A
#
# COMPACT_ATOMS: atom_id res chain seq x y z
N MET A 1 23.73 -10.23 52.24
CA MET A 1 22.39 -9.68 52.59
C MET A 1 21.33 -10.36 51.72
N ALA A 2 20.58 -11.33 52.25
CA ALA A 2 19.56 -12.07 51.49
C ALA A 2 18.16 -11.47 51.72
N ALA A 3 17.85 -10.34 51.07
CA ALA A 3 16.65 -9.55 51.37
C ALA A 3 15.92 -8.94 50.14
N CYS A 4 16.21 -9.39 48.91
CA CYS A 4 15.62 -8.81 47.68
C CYS A 4 14.98 -9.85 46.74
N LEU A 5 14.59 -11.03 47.25
CA LEU A 5 14.01 -12.13 46.47
C LEU A 5 12.64 -12.62 47.01
N ARG A 6 11.83 -11.69 47.55
CA ARG A 6 10.45 -11.97 48.03
C ARG A 6 9.40 -10.97 47.56
N ALA A 7 9.67 -10.20 46.50
CA ALA A 7 8.75 -9.18 45.95
C ALA A 7 8.08 -9.59 44.62
N ALA A 8 8.17 -10.86 44.20
CA ALA A 8 7.73 -11.31 42.88
C ALA A 8 6.94 -12.63 42.94
N ARG A 9 5.85 -12.67 43.72
CA ARG A 9 4.87 -13.80 43.77
C ARG A 9 3.60 -13.45 44.58
N LEU A 10 2.78 -12.48 44.14
CA LEU A 10 1.40 -12.27 44.65
C LEU A 10 0.63 -11.15 43.88
N SER A 11 0.33 -11.35 42.58
CA SER A 11 -0.80 -10.65 41.89
C SER A 11 -1.09 -11.26 40.51
N LEU A 12 -1.40 -12.56 40.46
CA LEU A 12 -1.79 -13.27 39.22
C LEU A 12 -2.87 -14.32 39.54
N ARG A 13 -4.02 -13.85 40.04
CA ARG A 13 -5.31 -14.57 40.20
C ARG A 13 -6.33 -13.67 40.91
N GLN A 14 -6.99 -12.76 40.20
CA GLN A 14 -8.33 -12.19 40.50
C GLN A 14 -8.73 -11.10 39.49
N MET A 15 -9.11 -11.49 38.26
CA MET A 15 -9.95 -10.63 37.41
C MET A 15 -10.76 -11.38 36.32
N GLU A 16 -11.12 -12.64 36.59
CA GLU A 16 -12.06 -13.42 35.77
C GLU A 16 -13.05 -14.16 36.68
N CYS A 17 -14.22 -13.56 36.97
CA CYS A 17 -15.47 -14.26 37.31
C CYS A 17 -16.62 -13.25 37.37
N LEU A 18 -17.87 -13.73 37.20
CA LEU A 18 -19.13 -12.95 37.08
C LEU A 18 -19.14 -12.13 35.77
N ILE A 19 -20.18 -12.18 34.92
CA ILE A 19 -21.63 -12.23 35.17
C ILE A 19 -22.31 -13.34 34.31
N THR A 20 -23.60 -13.62 34.59
CA THR A 20 -24.52 -14.62 33.97
C THR A 20 -24.38 -16.07 34.52
N PRO A 21 -25.42 -16.93 34.43
CA PRO A 21 -26.77 -16.73 33.89
C PRO A 21 -27.93 -16.99 34.89
N SER A 22 -29.17 -16.69 34.49
CA SER A 22 -30.38 -17.32 35.07
C SER A 22 -31.57 -17.26 34.08
N VAL A 23 -32.49 -18.23 34.15
CA VAL A 23 -33.51 -18.50 33.12
C VAL A 23 -34.91 -18.65 33.72
N ARG A 24 -35.91 -18.03 33.09
CA ARG A 24 -37.35 -18.40 33.13
C ARG A 24 -37.99 -18.00 31.78
N GLY A 25 -38.92 -18.72 31.16
CA GLY A 25 -39.43 -20.07 31.47
C GLY A 25 -40.96 -20.20 31.33
N ARG A 26 -41.48 -20.38 30.09
CA ARG A 26 -42.84 -20.78 29.64
C ARG A 26 -42.99 -20.45 28.14
N SER A 27 -43.83 -21.07 27.30
CA SER A 27 -44.45 -22.42 27.24
C SER A 27 -45.24 -22.54 25.91
N SER A 28 -45.14 -23.65 25.18
CA SER A 28 -45.86 -23.89 23.90
C SER A 28 -47.28 -24.48 24.08
N PRO A 29 -48.18 -24.34 23.08
CA PRO A 29 -48.47 -25.41 22.09
C PRO A 29 -48.40 -24.88 20.63
N LEU A 30 -47.93 -25.60 19.59
CA LEU A 30 -48.35 -26.86 18.93
C LEU A 30 -49.47 -26.75 17.87
N SER A 31 -49.17 -27.29 16.67
CA SER A 31 -50.07 -27.59 15.52
C SER A 31 -50.68 -26.39 14.78
N MET A 32 -50.78 -26.36 13.45
CA MET A 32 -51.13 -27.47 12.54
C MET A 32 -50.43 -27.38 11.16
N VAL A 33 -50.12 -28.52 10.54
CA VAL A 33 -49.74 -28.63 9.12
C VAL A 33 -51.00 -28.94 8.28
N ARG A 34 -51.08 -28.41 7.05
CA ARG A 34 -52.13 -28.79 6.08
C ARG A 34 -51.55 -28.96 4.67
N LEU A 35 -52.15 -29.86 3.88
CA LEU A 35 -51.60 -30.41 2.64
C LEU A 35 -52.21 -29.81 1.35
N LEU A 36 -51.53 -30.16 0.26
CA LEU A 36 -51.81 -29.99 -1.19
C LEU A 36 -53.29 -30.19 -1.61
N PRO A 37 -53.74 -29.60 -2.75
CA PRO A 37 -53.50 -30.15 -4.12
C PRO A 37 -52.75 -29.12 -5.01
N SER A 38 -51.97 -29.44 -6.06
CA SER A 38 -51.90 -30.52 -7.06
C SER A 38 -52.87 -30.41 -8.24
N SER A 39 -52.36 -30.02 -9.41
CA SER A 39 -53.01 -30.16 -10.73
C SER A 39 -51.98 -30.44 -11.84
N SER A 40 -52.38 -31.28 -12.80
CA SER A 40 -51.72 -31.52 -14.10
C SER A 40 -52.26 -30.53 -15.17
N VAL A 41 -51.83 -30.46 -16.44
CA VAL A 41 -50.95 -31.30 -17.30
C VAL A 41 -49.95 -30.35 -18.04
N SER A 42 -49.32 -30.53 -19.21
CA SER A 42 -49.31 -31.52 -20.32
C SER A 42 -47.95 -31.48 -21.07
N SER A 43 -47.72 -32.44 -21.98
CA SER A 43 -46.53 -32.53 -22.83
C SER A 43 -46.70 -31.96 -24.25
N SER A 44 -45.66 -31.34 -24.81
CA SER A 44 -45.27 -31.55 -26.22
C SER A 44 -43.87 -31.01 -26.54
N SER A 45 -43.15 -31.70 -27.42
CA SER A 45 -41.91 -31.24 -28.07
C SER A 45 -42.18 -31.02 -29.56
N PRO A 46 -41.47 -30.07 -30.20
CA PRO A 46 -40.79 -30.46 -31.43
C PRO A 46 -39.40 -29.81 -31.63
N SER A 47 -38.69 -30.30 -32.62
CA SER A 47 -37.44 -29.74 -33.17
C SER A 47 -37.34 -30.10 -34.66
N PRO A 48 -36.54 -29.42 -35.48
CA PRO A 48 -36.16 -28.00 -35.49
C PRO A 48 -36.61 -27.33 -36.82
N PRO A 49 -36.11 -26.14 -37.14
CA PRO A 49 -35.71 -25.85 -38.52
C PRO A 49 -34.22 -25.47 -38.62
N SER A 50 -33.62 -25.81 -39.76
CA SER A 50 -32.20 -25.57 -40.05
C SER A 50 -31.93 -24.18 -40.63
N ALA A 51 -30.66 -23.76 -40.51
CA ALA A 51 -30.02 -22.64 -41.23
C ALA A 51 -30.52 -21.22 -40.93
N LEU A 52 -29.67 -20.45 -40.24
CA LEU A 52 -29.35 -19.06 -40.60
C LEU A 52 -27.96 -18.69 -40.07
N SER A 53 -27.33 -17.72 -40.72
CA SER A 53 -25.93 -17.31 -40.58
C SER A 53 -25.51 -16.89 -39.17
N SER A 54 -24.29 -17.27 -38.76
CA SER A 54 -23.66 -16.86 -37.51
C SER A 54 -23.60 -15.32 -37.34
N PRO A 55 -24.24 -14.72 -36.32
CA PRO A 55 -23.96 -13.35 -35.94
C PRO A 55 -22.61 -13.26 -35.23
N SER A 56 -21.93 -12.11 -35.36
CA SER A 56 -20.70 -11.83 -34.62
C SER A 56 -20.93 -11.80 -33.12
N ALA A 57 -19.93 -12.23 -32.33
CA ALA A 57 -20.01 -12.20 -30.88
C ALA A 57 -20.21 -10.76 -30.38
N PRO A 58 -21.16 -10.50 -29.47
CA PRO A 58 -21.41 -9.15 -28.98
C PRO A 58 -20.21 -8.66 -28.17
N SER A 59 -19.63 -7.53 -28.59
CA SER A 59 -18.56 -6.84 -27.86
C SER A 59 -19.10 -6.30 -26.54
N SER A 60 -18.97 -7.09 -25.48
CA SER A 60 -19.48 -6.72 -24.17
C SER A 60 -18.88 -5.37 -23.72
N PRO A 61 -19.70 -4.43 -23.21
CA PRO A 61 -19.21 -3.11 -22.79
C PRO A 61 -18.17 -3.22 -21.66
N PHE A 62 -18.18 -4.33 -20.92
CA PHE A 62 -17.22 -4.66 -19.88
C PHE A 62 -15.80 -4.85 -20.42
N VAL A 63 -15.64 -5.54 -21.55
CA VAL A 63 -14.33 -5.74 -22.20
C VAL A 63 -13.81 -4.41 -22.76
N SER A 64 -14.68 -3.62 -23.41
CA SER A 64 -14.31 -2.31 -23.95
C SER A 64 -13.87 -1.32 -22.86
N ALA A 65 -14.56 -1.30 -21.72
CA ALA A 65 -14.17 -0.49 -20.56
C ALA A 65 -12.79 -0.89 -20.01
N PHE A 66 -12.52 -2.19 -19.86
CA PHE A 66 -11.25 -2.69 -19.35
C PHE A 66 -10.09 -2.47 -20.33
N GLN A 67 -10.33 -2.70 -21.63
CA GLN A 67 -9.32 -2.51 -22.67
C GLN A 67 -9.01 -1.02 -22.88
N GLY A 68 -10.00 -0.14 -22.72
CA GLY A 68 -9.81 1.32 -22.70
C GLY A 68 -9.03 1.84 -21.49
N LEU A 69 -9.10 1.14 -20.35
CA LEU A 69 -8.35 1.47 -19.13
C LEU A 69 -6.84 1.20 -19.31
N VAL A 70 -6.45 0.21 -20.11
CA VAL A 70 -5.03 -0.14 -20.35
C VAL A 70 -4.47 0.47 -21.65
N SER A 71 -5.29 0.72 -22.67
CA SER A 71 -4.83 1.17 -24.00
C SER A 71 -4.41 2.66 -24.10
N GLY A 72 -4.17 3.34 -22.97
CA GLY A 72 -3.31 4.53 -22.91
C GLY A 72 -3.69 5.76 -23.77
N LYS A 73 -4.95 5.91 -24.22
CA LYS A 73 -5.40 7.04 -25.06
C LYS A 73 -6.69 7.74 -24.61
N ARG A 74 -6.95 7.74 -23.31
CA ARG A 74 -7.59 8.89 -22.67
C ARG A 74 -6.57 9.50 -21.71
N ALA A 75 -6.40 10.81 -21.78
CA ALA A 75 -5.85 11.53 -20.64
C ALA A 75 -6.88 11.39 -19.51
N PHE A 76 -6.67 10.40 -18.63
CA PHE A 76 -7.38 10.37 -17.36
C PHE A 76 -6.95 11.63 -16.63
N SER A 77 -7.85 12.61 -16.52
CA SER A 77 -7.49 13.92 -15.98
C SER A 77 -6.90 13.73 -14.59
N THR A 78 -5.60 14.01 -14.48
CA THR A 78 -4.85 14.07 -13.22
C THR A 78 -5.22 15.36 -12.48
N ALA A 79 -6.51 15.65 -12.43
CA ALA A 79 -7.09 16.60 -11.51
C ALA A 79 -6.59 16.24 -10.11
N ASP A 80 -6.15 17.28 -9.40
CA ASP A 80 -5.70 17.21 -8.03
C ASP A 80 -6.69 16.40 -7.19
N SER A 81 -6.17 15.68 -6.19
CA SER A 81 -7.02 14.97 -5.26
C SER A 81 -8.02 15.97 -4.67
N PRO A 82 -9.35 15.71 -4.73
CA PRO A 82 -10.37 16.75 -4.49
C PRO A 82 -10.36 17.33 -3.07
N ASN A 83 -9.68 16.67 -2.13
CA ASN A 83 -9.47 17.11 -0.75
C ASN A 83 -7.97 17.31 -0.40
N GLY A 84 -7.06 17.28 -1.39
CA GLY A 84 -5.60 17.31 -1.18
C GLY A 84 -5.02 16.03 -0.55
N LEU A 85 -5.70 14.89 -0.70
CA LEU A 85 -5.39 13.62 -0.01
C LEU A 85 -4.67 12.61 -0.94
N CYS A 86 -3.74 11.84 -0.40
CA CYS A 86 -2.96 10.89 -1.17
C CYS A 86 -3.80 9.67 -1.59
N LEU A 87 -3.80 9.37 -2.90
CA LEU A 87 -4.53 8.25 -3.48
C LEU A 87 -3.80 7.75 -4.73
N VAL A 88 -3.68 6.43 -4.89
CA VAL A 88 -3.10 5.82 -6.10
C VAL A 88 -3.85 6.31 -7.35
N THR A 89 -3.11 6.56 -8.44
CA THR A 89 -3.56 7.22 -9.69
C THR A 89 -3.80 8.73 -9.64
N ARG A 90 -3.63 9.39 -8.47
CA ARG A 90 -3.65 10.86 -8.36
C ARG A 90 -2.23 11.43 -8.25
N ILE A 91 -2.10 12.73 -8.51
CA ILE A 91 -0.89 13.48 -8.19
C ILE A 91 -0.70 13.45 -6.67
N ALA A 92 0.54 13.26 -6.22
CA ALA A 92 0.91 13.25 -4.82
C ALA A 92 0.67 14.65 -4.19
N PRO A 93 0.07 14.75 -2.98
CA PRO A 93 -0.13 16.04 -2.33
C PRO A 93 1.20 16.76 -2.07
N ASP A 94 1.42 17.87 -2.76
CA ASP A 94 2.67 18.62 -2.68
C ASP A 94 2.89 19.26 -1.30
N PHE A 95 4.16 19.43 -0.94
CA PHE A 95 4.59 20.07 0.31
C PHE A 95 6.00 20.65 0.15
N THR A 96 6.27 21.73 0.87
CA THR A 96 7.63 22.23 1.14
C THR A 96 7.85 22.18 2.64
N ALA A 97 8.93 21.55 3.09
CA ALA A 97 9.24 21.38 4.51
C ALA A 97 10.75 21.42 4.78
N ASP A 98 11.13 21.61 6.04
CA ASP A 98 12.52 21.51 6.49
C ASP A 98 12.94 20.05 6.61
N ALA A 99 14.10 19.71 6.06
CA ALA A 99 14.67 18.37 6.08
C ALA A 99 16.16 18.39 6.41
N VAL A 100 16.63 17.36 7.12
CA VAL A 100 18.05 17.10 7.30
C VAL A 100 18.56 16.39 6.05
N MET A 101 19.49 17.02 5.36
CA MET A 101 20.07 16.56 4.10
C MET A 101 21.24 15.59 4.35
N PRO A 102 21.72 14.85 3.32
CA PRO A 102 22.81 13.87 3.49
C PRO A 102 24.16 14.46 3.97
N ASN A 103 24.36 15.77 3.85
CA ASN A 103 25.51 16.49 4.40
C ASN A 103 25.33 16.91 5.88
N GLY A 104 24.20 16.57 6.51
CA GLY A 104 23.85 16.92 7.89
C GLY A 104 23.26 18.32 8.08
N GLU A 105 23.12 19.13 7.02
CA GLU A 105 22.50 20.45 7.09
C GLU A 105 20.97 20.37 7.10
N ILE A 106 20.31 21.38 7.67
CA ILE A 106 18.86 21.56 7.55
C ILE A 106 18.61 22.47 6.34
N GLN A 107 17.87 21.98 5.35
CA GLN A 107 17.50 22.71 4.15
C GLN A 107 16.00 22.53 3.85
N LYS A 108 15.39 23.44 3.08
CA LYS A 108 14.01 23.26 2.61
C LYS A 108 13.99 22.37 1.36
N VAL A 109 13.05 21.43 1.33
CA VAL A 109 12.80 20.54 0.18
C VAL A 109 11.33 20.61 -0.23
N THR A 110 11.05 20.63 -1.53
CA THR A 110 9.68 20.56 -2.06
C THR A 110 9.47 19.24 -2.79
N LEU A 111 8.39 18.51 -2.49
CA LEU A 111 8.11 17.21 -3.12
C LEU A 111 8.07 17.31 -4.65
N SER A 112 7.41 18.34 -5.18
CA SER A 112 7.26 18.54 -6.63
C SER A 112 8.54 18.92 -7.38
N GLU A 113 9.62 19.31 -6.70
CA GLU A 113 10.93 19.48 -7.35
C GLU A 113 11.54 18.13 -7.77
N VAL A 114 11.25 17.04 -7.05
CA VAL A 114 11.81 15.72 -7.34
C VAL A 114 11.34 15.20 -8.69
N TYR A 115 10.04 15.21 -8.95
CA TYR A 115 9.50 14.76 -10.24
C TYR A 115 9.68 15.79 -11.36
N ARG A 116 9.80 17.10 -11.07
CA ARG A 116 10.33 18.07 -12.06
C ARG A 116 11.78 17.79 -12.46
N SER A 117 12.60 17.21 -11.57
CA SER A 117 13.94 16.70 -11.91
C SER A 117 13.95 15.34 -12.64
N GLY A 118 12.77 14.80 -12.99
CA GLY A 118 12.62 13.55 -13.73
C GLY A 118 12.79 12.27 -12.89
N SER A 119 12.94 12.38 -11.57
CA SER A 119 13.02 11.23 -10.65
C SER A 119 11.66 10.90 -10.03
N GLY A 120 11.41 9.62 -9.75
CA GLY A 120 10.40 9.22 -8.77
C GLY A 120 10.87 9.46 -7.33
N VAL A 121 9.97 9.25 -6.36
CA VAL A 121 10.31 9.31 -4.93
C VAL A 121 9.54 8.27 -4.11
N VAL A 122 10.25 7.60 -3.22
CA VAL A 122 9.73 6.71 -2.18
C VAL A 122 9.68 7.51 -0.87
N LEU A 123 8.48 7.85 -0.41
CA LEU A 123 8.24 8.51 0.87
C LEU A 123 8.06 7.47 1.96
N LEU A 124 9.01 7.39 2.88
CA LEU A 124 9.06 6.46 4.01
C LEU A 124 8.61 7.17 5.28
N PHE A 125 7.30 7.15 5.57
CA PHE A 125 6.79 7.67 6.85
C PHE A 125 7.13 6.72 8.00
N TYR A 126 7.53 7.24 9.16
CA TYR A 126 7.78 6.45 10.37
C TYR A 126 7.30 7.19 11.63
N PRO A 127 6.95 6.47 12.73
CA PRO A 127 6.32 7.08 13.90
C PRO A 127 7.10 8.21 14.57
N LEU A 128 8.33 7.94 15.04
CA LEU A 128 9.18 8.84 15.84
C LEU A 128 10.66 8.45 15.74
N ASP A 129 11.54 9.45 15.91
CA ASP A 129 12.98 9.30 16.17
C ASP A 129 13.25 8.54 17.49
N PHE A 130 14.48 8.01 17.66
CA PHE A 130 14.94 7.35 18.89
C PHE A 130 14.03 6.21 19.43
N THR A 131 13.24 5.57 18.56
CA THR A 131 12.39 4.41 18.89
C THR A 131 12.90 3.10 18.25
N PHE A 132 12.19 1.98 18.43
CA PHE A 132 12.73 0.62 18.24
C PHE A 132 12.82 0.13 16.78
N VAL A 133 11.73 0.20 16.02
CA VAL A 133 11.65 -0.35 14.64
C VAL A 133 12.01 0.69 13.57
N CYS A 134 11.87 1.98 13.88
CA CYS A 134 12.22 3.07 12.96
C CYS A 134 13.68 3.05 12.47
N PRO A 135 14.72 2.88 13.32
CA PRO A 135 16.11 2.85 12.86
C PRO A 135 16.41 1.64 11.97
N SER A 136 15.80 0.48 12.20
CA SER A 136 16.06 -0.70 11.34
C SER A 136 15.47 -0.53 9.95
N GLU A 137 14.28 0.08 9.81
CA GLU A 137 13.74 0.47 8.50
C GLU A 137 14.61 1.52 7.82
N ILE A 138 14.95 2.61 8.52
CA ILE A 138 15.77 3.72 7.97
C ILE A 138 17.14 3.23 7.50
N LEU A 139 17.83 2.41 8.29
CA LEU A 139 19.15 1.86 7.94
C LEU A 139 19.06 0.86 6.76
N ALA A 140 18.00 0.05 6.69
CA ALA A 140 17.81 -0.87 5.56
C ALA A 140 17.55 -0.12 4.25
N PHE A 141 16.72 0.94 4.28
CA PHE A 141 16.56 1.83 3.12
C PHE A 141 17.85 2.60 2.79
N ASN A 142 18.65 3.00 3.80
CA ASN A 142 19.94 3.69 3.60
C ASN A 142 20.98 2.81 2.89
N ALA A 143 20.98 1.51 3.18
CA ALA A 143 21.81 0.53 2.50
C ALA A 143 21.42 0.39 1.01
N ALA A 144 20.12 0.36 0.71
CA ALA A 144 19.60 0.13 -0.65
C ALA A 144 19.44 1.39 -1.54
N VAL A 145 19.91 2.57 -1.11
CA VAL A 145 19.72 3.84 -1.87
C VAL A 145 20.20 3.73 -3.33
N ASP A 146 21.35 3.11 -3.59
CA ASP A 146 21.90 2.97 -4.95
C ASP A 146 20.98 2.14 -5.87
N GLU A 147 20.23 1.18 -5.30
CA GLU A 147 19.28 0.36 -6.05
C GLU A 147 18.02 1.16 -6.41
N PHE A 148 17.53 2.03 -5.51
CA PHE A 148 16.45 2.96 -5.82
C PHE A 148 16.89 3.99 -6.87
N GLU A 149 18.10 4.56 -6.75
CA GLU A 149 18.62 5.53 -7.72
C GLU A 149 18.87 4.89 -9.10
N ALA A 150 19.34 3.64 -9.16
CA ALA A 150 19.43 2.85 -10.40
C ALA A 150 18.06 2.47 -11.01
N LEU A 151 16.97 2.63 -10.26
CA LEU A 151 15.59 2.55 -10.77
C LEU A 151 15.00 3.92 -11.13
N GLY A 152 15.70 5.02 -10.83
CA GLY A 152 15.26 6.40 -11.06
C GLY A 152 14.43 6.99 -9.92
N PHE A 153 14.49 6.41 -8.71
CA PHE A 153 13.75 6.85 -7.52
C PHE A 153 14.69 7.38 -6.43
N LYS A 154 14.32 8.49 -5.79
CA LYS A 154 14.95 8.97 -4.56
C LYS A 154 14.19 8.40 -3.35
N VAL A 155 14.84 8.22 -2.20
CA VAL A 155 14.18 7.81 -0.95
C VAL A 155 14.14 9.00 0.00
N TRP A 156 12.99 9.34 0.58
CA TRP A 156 12.85 10.43 1.56
C TRP A 156 12.18 9.88 2.82
N GLY A 157 12.80 10.03 3.99
CA GLY A 157 12.18 9.70 5.28
C GLY A 157 11.28 10.84 5.75
N VAL A 158 10.17 10.53 6.42
CA VAL A 158 9.24 11.55 6.95
C VAL A 158 8.74 11.13 8.34
N SER A 159 8.74 12.04 9.31
CA SER A 159 8.06 11.82 10.59
C SER A 159 7.56 13.14 11.19
N VAL A 160 6.88 13.06 12.33
CA VAL A 160 6.27 14.19 13.03
C VAL A 160 7.25 14.95 13.95
N ASP A 161 8.50 14.52 14.01
CA ASP A 161 9.60 15.12 14.77
C ASP A 161 10.14 16.40 14.11
N SER A 162 11.05 17.08 14.80
CA SER A 162 11.68 18.31 14.30
C SER A 162 12.97 18.02 13.52
N ALA A 163 13.33 18.89 12.57
CA ALA A 163 14.61 18.78 11.86
C ALA A 163 15.84 18.83 12.79
N TYR A 164 15.71 19.43 13.98
CA TYR A 164 16.75 19.38 15.01
C TYR A 164 16.86 18.01 15.68
N THR A 165 15.73 17.31 15.88
CA THR A 165 15.70 15.92 16.37
C THR A 165 16.42 15.00 15.36
N HIS A 166 16.07 15.12 14.08
CA HIS A 166 16.71 14.40 12.98
C HIS A 166 18.22 14.67 12.89
N GLN A 167 18.65 15.92 13.12
CA GLN A 167 20.06 16.29 13.09
C GLN A 167 20.83 15.77 14.32
N ALA A 168 20.16 15.60 15.45
CA ALA A 168 20.74 14.89 16.60
C ALA A 168 20.86 13.38 16.32
N TRP A 169 19.78 12.75 15.81
CA TRP A 169 19.72 11.30 15.61
C TRP A 169 20.70 10.78 14.53
N THR A 170 20.96 11.61 13.51
CA THR A 170 22.00 11.35 12.49
C THR A 170 23.43 11.62 12.96
N ARG A 171 23.62 12.31 14.10
CA ARG A 171 24.94 12.47 14.75
C ARG A 171 25.21 11.38 15.78
N THR A 172 24.19 10.80 16.41
CA THR A 172 24.33 9.63 17.30
C THR A 172 24.75 8.39 16.51
N ALA A 173 25.68 7.60 17.04
CA ALA A 173 26.12 6.37 16.37
C ALA A 173 25.05 5.26 16.46
N PRO A 174 24.95 4.33 15.48
CA PRO A 174 24.01 3.21 15.57
C PRO A 174 24.21 2.31 16.79
N ALA A 175 25.44 2.19 17.30
CA ALA A 175 25.75 1.46 18.54
C ALA A 175 25.18 2.13 19.81
N GLU A 176 24.76 3.40 19.72
CA GLU A 176 24.21 4.22 20.80
C GLU A 176 22.70 4.46 20.64
N GLY A 177 22.04 3.76 19.70
CA GLY A 177 20.62 3.95 19.36
C GLY A 177 20.37 5.04 18.30
N GLY A 178 21.43 5.57 17.70
CA GLY A 178 21.35 6.50 16.57
C GLY A 178 21.08 5.83 15.23
N ILE A 179 21.16 6.63 14.16
CA ILE A 179 21.13 6.16 12.76
C ILE A 179 22.40 6.55 11.98
N GLY A 180 23.25 7.40 12.54
CA GLY A 180 24.44 7.91 11.84
C GLY A 180 24.09 8.71 10.57
N GLN A 181 25.10 8.97 9.74
CA GLN A 181 24.92 9.74 8.51
C GLN A 181 24.12 8.94 7.46
N LEU A 182 22.96 9.47 7.08
CA LEU A 182 22.16 8.93 5.99
C LEU A 182 22.61 9.50 4.64
N ARG A 183 22.40 8.71 3.58
CA ARG A 183 22.60 9.11 2.18
C ARG A 183 21.38 9.78 1.57
N PHE A 184 20.29 9.90 2.35
CA PHE A 184 19.00 10.41 1.91
C PHE A 184 18.35 11.30 3.01
N PRO A 185 17.46 12.24 2.66
CA PRO A 185 17.00 13.24 3.62
C PRO A 185 15.87 12.77 4.55
N LEU A 186 15.81 13.36 5.76
CA LEU A 186 14.72 13.20 6.73
C LEU A 186 13.90 14.49 6.84
N VAL A 187 12.64 14.43 6.43
CA VAL A 187 11.68 15.56 6.40
C VAL A 187 10.90 15.65 7.70
N SER A 188 10.87 16.85 8.30
CA SER A 188 10.21 17.13 9.58
C SER A 188 8.79 17.67 9.37
N ASP A 189 7.78 16.83 9.59
CA ASP A 189 6.34 17.14 9.52
C ASP A 189 5.80 17.59 10.89
N LEU A 190 6.43 18.61 11.46
CA LEU A 190 6.19 19.05 12.84
C LEU A 190 4.72 19.50 13.08
N ASP A 191 4.11 20.16 12.07
CA ASP A 191 2.70 20.58 12.09
C ASP A 191 1.71 19.45 11.72
N LYS A 192 2.24 18.29 11.30
CA LYS A 192 1.54 17.06 10.94
C LYS A 192 0.66 17.17 9.68
N THR A 193 0.86 18.19 8.84
CA THR A 193 0.08 18.40 7.61
C THR A 193 0.42 17.39 6.52
N ILE A 194 1.68 16.95 6.39
CA ILE A 194 2.09 15.96 5.40
C ILE A 194 1.50 14.60 5.78
N SER A 195 1.63 14.19 7.05
CA SER A 195 1.07 12.93 7.55
C SER A 195 -0.46 12.88 7.46
N ARG A 196 -1.16 14.02 7.58
CA ARG A 196 -2.61 14.10 7.26
C ARG A 196 -2.86 13.89 5.77
N LYS A 197 -2.19 14.65 4.89
CA LYS A 197 -2.30 14.53 3.42
C LYS A 197 -2.05 13.09 2.95
N PHE A 198 -1.08 12.39 3.53
CA PHE A 198 -0.69 11.03 3.16
C PHE A 198 -1.43 9.92 3.92
N HIS A 199 -2.50 10.23 4.66
CA HIS A 199 -3.27 9.28 5.49
C HIS A 199 -2.42 8.48 6.51
N SER A 200 -1.26 9.02 6.89
CA SER A 200 -0.34 8.37 7.81
C SER A 200 -0.59 8.74 9.27
N LEU A 201 -1.17 9.91 9.57
CA LEU A 201 -1.29 10.40 10.95
C LEU A 201 -2.32 9.62 11.78
N LEU A 202 -1.85 8.83 12.75
CA LEU A 202 -2.66 8.16 13.76
C LEU A 202 -3.06 9.15 14.86
N ASN A 203 -4.37 9.28 15.13
CA ASN A 203 -4.94 9.98 16.30
C ASN A 203 -4.36 11.39 16.59
N ASN A 204 -3.93 12.11 15.55
CA ASN A 204 -3.23 13.40 15.62
C ASN A 204 -1.87 13.39 16.36
N SER A 205 -1.28 12.23 16.68
CA SER A 205 -0.01 12.12 17.39
C SER A 205 1.17 11.82 16.45
N VAL A 206 1.26 10.58 15.94
CA VAL A 206 2.42 10.03 15.21
C VAL A 206 2.02 9.46 13.85
N ALA A 207 2.98 9.31 12.95
CA ALA A 207 2.76 8.63 11.68
C ALA A 207 2.70 7.09 11.85
N LEU A 208 1.82 6.43 11.11
CA LEU A 208 1.89 5.00 10.84
C LEU A 208 3.08 4.70 9.92
N ARG A 209 3.38 3.41 9.71
CA ARG A 209 4.42 2.97 8.77
C ARG A 209 3.89 3.01 7.34
N THR A 210 3.56 4.21 6.87
CA THR A 210 3.10 4.47 5.50
C THR A 210 4.28 4.56 4.55
N LEU A 211 4.24 3.82 3.45
CA LEU A 211 5.19 3.95 2.34
C LEU A 211 4.41 4.35 1.10
N ALA A 212 4.80 5.47 0.46
CA ALA A 212 4.20 5.94 -0.77
C ALA A 212 5.25 6.00 -1.89
N ILE A 213 4.96 5.35 -3.02
CA ILE A 213 5.83 5.41 -4.22
C ILE A 213 5.15 6.32 -5.24
N VAL A 214 5.82 7.43 -5.54
CA VAL A 214 5.42 8.46 -6.49
C VAL A 214 6.37 8.37 -7.69
N ASP A 215 5.84 8.38 -8.90
CA ASP A 215 6.65 8.33 -10.11
C ASP A 215 7.18 9.71 -10.56
N LYS A 216 7.97 9.71 -11.64
CA LYS A 216 8.52 10.92 -12.28
C LYS A 216 7.47 11.85 -12.92
N THR A 217 6.18 11.49 -12.90
CA THR A 217 5.07 12.37 -13.30
C THR A 217 4.39 13.01 -12.10
N GLY A 218 4.86 12.72 -10.88
CA GLY A 218 4.22 13.11 -9.63
C GLY A 218 3.01 12.25 -9.27
N THR A 219 2.74 11.16 -10.00
CA THR A 219 1.57 10.30 -9.75
C THR A 219 1.89 9.24 -8.71
N VAL A 220 1.04 9.08 -7.70
CA VAL A 220 1.12 8.01 -6.71
C VAL A 220 0.82 6.67 -7.39
N ARG A 221 1.78 5.74 -7.38
CA ARG A 221 1.67 4.41 -7.98
C ARG A 221 1.45 3.29 -6.97
N HIS A 222 1.94 3.45 -5.74
CA HIS A 222 1.76 2.48 -4.67
C HIS A 222 1.61 3.14 -3.30
N LEU A 223 0.82 2.52 -2.44
CA LEU A 223 0.67 2.86 -1.03
C LEU A 223 0.67 1.57 -0.20
N THR A 224 1.56 1.49 0.79
CA THR A 224 1.53 0.49 1.87
C THR A 224 1.28 1.22 3.18
N VAL A 225 0.44 0.69 4.08
CA VAL A 225 0.28 1.23 5.43
C VAL A 225 0.37 0.09 6.43
N ASN A 226 1.45 0.06 7.19
CA ASN A 226 1.64 -0.90 8.27
C ASN A 226 1.32 -0.28 9.64
N ASP A 227 0.80 -1.11 10.54
CA ASP A 227 0.64 -0.74 11.95
C ASP A 227 2.00 -0.59 12.65
N LEU A 228 2.01 0.10 13.80
CA LEU A 228 3.21 0.52 14.54
C LEU A 228 4.25 -0.60 14.81
N PRO A 229 3.90 -1.87 15.13
CA PRO A 229 4.89 -2.93 15.36
C PRO A 229 5.36 -3.64 14.08
N LEU A 230 4.78 -3.37 12.91
CA LEU A 230 5.00 -4.15 11.68
C LEU A 230 5.96 -3.44 10.71
N GLY A 231 7.24 -3.80 10.74
CA GLY A 231 8.24 -3.30 9.78
C GLY A 231 7.90 -3.65 8.32
N ARG A 232 8.35 -2.82 7.38
CA ARG A 232 8.18 -2.99 5.92
C ARG A 232 9.37 -3.73 5.28
N SER A 233 9.15 -4.27 4.08
CA SER A 233 10.21 -4.89 3.26
C SER A 233 10.79 -3.90 2.25
N VAL A 234 12.13 -3.78 2.24
CA VAL A 234 12.86 -3.03 1.21
C VAL A 234 12.79 -3.75 -0.14
N GLU A 235 12.85 -5.09 -0.15
CA GLU A 235 12.75 -5.89 -1.38
C GLU A 235 11.43 -5.64 -2.12
N GLU A 236 10.30 -5.53 -1.39
CA GLU A 236 9.00 -5.26 -2.01
C GLU A 236 8.92 -3.82 -2.55
N ALA A 237 9.49 -2.84 -1.84
CA ALA A 237 9.57 -1.47 -2.33
C ALA A 237 10.41 -1.37 -3.62
N LEU A 238 11.56 -2.05 -3.68
CA LEU A 238 12.38 -2.18 -4.88
C LEU A 238 11.60 -2.87 -6.02
N ARG A 239 10.97 -4.02 -5.75
CA ARG A 239 10.17 -4.77 -6.73
C ARG A 239 9.02 -3.94 -7.30
N VAL A 240 8.39 -3.07 -6.50
CA VAL A 240 7.36 -2.15 -7.00
C VAL A 240 7.95 -1.03 -7.87
N CYS A 241 9.10 -0.45 -7.49
CA CYS A 241 9.83 0.50 -8.34
C CYS A 241 10.25 -0.13 -9.69
N GLU A 242 10.68 -1.40 -9.69
CA GLU A 242 10.94 -2.17 -10.91
C GLU A 242 9.69 -2.34 -11.79
N MET A 243 8.56 -2.75 -11.19
CA MET A 243 7.30 -2.91 -11.91
C MET A 243 6.88 -1.61 -12.59
N ILE A 244 6.98 -0.47 -11.89
CA ILE A 244 6.69 0.85 -12.46
C ILE A 244 7.61 1.13 -13.66
N ARG A 245 8.92 0.95 -13.49
CA ARG A 245 9.93 1.23 -14.52
C ARG A 245 9.73 0.40 -15.80
N GLU A 246 9.48 -0.90 -15.67
CA GLU A 246 9.29 -1.78 -16.85
C GLU A 246 7.92 -1.58 -17.52
N VAL A 247 6.87 -1.22 -16.76
CA VAL A 247 5.54 -0.84 -17.32
C VAL A 247 5.61 0.47 -18.10
N GLU A 248 6.29 1.50 -17.56
CA GLU A 248 6.54 2.75 -18.28
C GLU A 248 7.33 2.51 -19.57
N LYS A 249 8.44 1.76 -19.47
CA LYS A 249 9.36 1.45 -20.58
C LYS A 249 8.69 0.70 -21.73
N ASN A 250 7.71 -0.16 -21.46
CA ASN A 250 6.94 -0.86 -22.50
C ASN A 250 5.71 -0.07 -23.01
N GLY A 251 5.40 1.08 -22.37
CA GLY A 251 4.27 1.93 -22.72
C GLY A 251 2.91 1.35 -22.33
N GLY A 252 2.83 0.60 -21.22
CA GLY A 252 1.59 0.00 -20.70
C GLY A 252 1.04 -1.19 -21.49
N LYS A 253 1.73 -1.66 -22.54
CA LYS A 253 1.33 -2.79 -23.40
C LYS A 253 1.50 -4.16 -22.73
N GLN A 254 2.37 -4.23 -21.73
CA GLN A 254 2.60 -5.40 -20.88
C GLN A 254 2.49 -4.99 -19.41
N VAL A 255 1.88 -5.87 -18.62
CA VAL A 255 1.66 -5.72 -17.18
C VAL A 255 2.43 -6.79 -16.42
N CYS A 256 2.81 -6.47 -15.18
CA CYS A 256 3.48 -7.39 -14.27
C CYS A 256 2.44 -8.34 -13.63
N PRO A 257 2.58 -9.67 -13.77
CA PRO A 257 1.72 -10.64 -13.08
C PRO A 257 1.89 -10.63 -11.55
N ALA A 258 1.07 -11.41 -10.85
CA ALA A 258 1.25 -11.65 -9.42
C ALA A 258 2.66 -12.23 -9.14
N ASN A 259 3.28 -11.78 -8.03
CA ASN A 259 4.63 -12.13 -7.58
C ASN A 259 5.80 -11.77 -8.51
N TRP A 260 5.55 -11.10 -9.65
CA TRP A 260 6.57 -10.81 -10.68
C TRP A 260 7.84 -10.16 -10.13
N ARG A 261 9.01 -10.65 -10.58
CA ARG A 261 10.36 -10.09 -10.31
C ARG A 261 11.09 -9.72 -11.61
N ARG A 262 12.11 -8.85 -11.50
CA ARG A 262 13.00 -8.46 -12.63
C ARG A 262 13.46 -9.68 -13.45
N GLY A 263 13.15 -9.66 -14.75
CA GLY A 263 13.54 -10.71 -15.71
C GLY A 263 12.49 -11.80 -15.91
N GLU A 264 11.46 -11.89 -15.07
CA GLU A 264 10.33 -12.80 -15.27
C GLU A 264 9.40 -12.32 -16.40
N LYS A 265 8.64 -13.26 -16.97
CA LYS A 265 7.76 -12.99 -18.12
C LYS A 265 6.62 -12.03 -17.73
N MET A 266 6.55 -10.88 -18.40
CA MET A 266 5.39 -9.99 -18.33
C MET A 266 4.23 -10.49 -19.20
N MET A 267 3.00 -10.09 -18.88
CA MET A 267 1.79 -10.47 -19.60
C MET A 267 1.31 -9.34 -20.51
N HIS A 268 0.99 -9.63 -21.77
CA HIS A 268 0.37 -8.63 -22.66
C HIS A 268 -1.06 -8.32 -22.23
N ALA A 269 -1.42 -7.03 -22.22
CA ALA A 269 -2.75 -6.55 -21.82
C ALA A 269 -3.81 -6.69 -22.93
N SER A 270 -3.98 -7.90 -23.46
CA SER A 270 -5.11 -8.29 -24.32
C SER A 270 -5.65 -9.65 -23.89
N PHE A 271 -6.83 -10.03 -24.39
CA PHE A 271 -7.44 -11.33 -24.09
C PHE A 271 -6.53 -12.50 -24.55
N GLU A 272 -5.92 -12.36 -25.72
CA GLU A 272 -4.93 -13.28 -26.28
C GLU A 272 -3.65 -13.28 -25.45
N GLY A 273 -3.21 -12.10 -24.97
CA GLY A 273 -2.06 -11.96 -24.08
C GLY A 273 -2.24 -12.71 -22.75
N VAL A 274 -3.44 -12.63 -22.16
CA VAL A 274 -3.82 -13.40 -20.97
C VAL A 274 -3.85 -14.90 -21.27
N LYS A 275 -4.51 -15.32 -22.36
CA LYS A 275 -4.58 -16.74 -22.76
C LYS A 275 -3.18 -17.34 -23.00
N ASN A 276 -2.30 -16.61 -23.68
CA ASN A 276 -0.93 -17.02 -24.00
C ASN A 276 0.03 -16.91 -22.80
N TYR A 277 -0.34 -16.20 -21.75
CA TYR A 277 0.39 -16.19 -20.48
C TYR A 277 -0.04 -17.38 -19.61
N LEU A 278 -1.34 -17.49 -19.30
CA LEU A 278 -1.88 -18.53 -18.44
C LEU A 278 -1.67 -19.94 -19.01
N GLY A 279 -1.81 -20.13 -20.33
CA GLY A 279 -1.54 -21.41 -20.99
C GLY A 279 -0.07 -21.86 -21.01
N GLN A 280 0.85 -21.08 -20.42
CA GLN A 280 2.26 -21.46 -20.21
C GLN A 280 2.61 -21.66 -18.73
N LEU A 281 1.68 -21.36 -17.80
CA LEU A 281 1.83 -21.74 -16.41
C LEU A 281 1.64 -23.26 -16.29
N LYS A 282 2.63 -23.95 -15.73
CA LYS A 282 2.47 -25.34 -15.31
C LYS A 282 1.75 -25.33 -13.96
N ASN A 283 0.61 -26.02 -13.89
CA ASN A 283 -0.04 -26.40 -12.65
C ASN A 283 0.77 -27.50 -11.93
#